data_AF-A0A7C2AVN1-F1
#
_entry.id   AF-A0A7C2AVN1-F1
#
_cell.length_a   1.000
_cell.length_b   1.000
_cell.length_c   1.000
_cell.angle_alpha   90.00
_cell.angle_beta   90.00
_cell.angle_gamma   90.00
#
_symmetry.space_group_name_H-M   'P 1'
#
loop_
_entity.id
_entity.type
_entity.pdbx_description
1 polymer ?
#
loop_
_entity_poly.entity_id
_entity_poly.type
_entity_poly.pdbx_seq_one_letter_code
_entity_poly.pdbx_strand_id
1 'polypeptide(L)'
;MEKPLIRNAIQTPDGTILESKFRHDYQEYTDKNGKTYMVDGGLDYLRRSIVGDEKDLSLYNNEPHEVQREVLTWGTRGINGNLSLKYVKISEMETSHINAVLLEYHPMDIIEACMEQELKNREEK
;
A
#
# COMPACT_ATOMS: atom_id res chain seq x y z
N MET A 1 15.65 -15.24 -1.49
CA MET A 1 15.39 -13.79 -1.42
C MET A 1 14.14 -13.59 -0.61
N GLU A 2 14.18 -12.66 0.34
CA GLU A 2 12.98 -12.19 1.04
C GLU A 2 12.06 -11.50 0.03
N LYS A 3 10.75 -11.72 0.14
CA LYS A 3 9.76 -11.12 -0.77
C LYS A 3 9.35 -9.76 -0.20
N PRO A 4 9.58 -8.65 -0.91
CA PRO A 4 9.09 -7.33 -0.51
C PRO A 4 7.59 -7.33 -0.25
N LEU A 5 7.18 -6.60 0.79
CA LEU A 5 5.79 -6.39 1.13
C LEU A 5 5.15 -5.40 0.15
N ILE A 6 3.93 -5.70 -0.31
CA ILE A 6 3.11 -4.77 -1.12
C ILE A 6 1.86 -4.31 -0.38
N ARG A 7 1.52 -4.97 0.74
CA ARG A 7 0.40 -4.60 1.59
C ARG A 7 0.65 -5.04 3.03
N ASN A 8 0.47 -4.12 3.99
CA ASN A 8 0.53 -4.42 5.42
C ASN A 8 -0.85 -4.18 6.05
N ALA A 9 -1.66 -5.24 6.11
CA ALA A 9 -3.01 -5.12 6.63
C ALA A 9 -3.43 -6.34 7.45
N ILE A 10 -4.35 -6.10 8.38
CA ILE A 10 -5.06 -7.12 9.16
C ILE A 10 -6.56 -6.83 9.14
N GLN A 11 -7.37 -7.88 9.35
CA GLN A 11 -8.80 -7.76 9.57
C GLN A 11 -9.16 -8.29 10.96
N THR A 12 -9.84 -7.48 11.76
CA THR A 12 -10.33 -7.85 13.08
C THR A 12 -11.53 -8.80 12.99
N PRO A 13 -11.88 -9.51 14.09
CA PRO A 13 -13.04 -10.39 14.13
C PRO A 13 -14.39 -9.73 13.76
N ASP A 14 -14.59 -8.43 14.03
CA ASP A 14 -15.80 -7.72 13.57
C ASP A 14 -15.78 -7.28 12.09
N GLY A 15 -14.69 -7.56 11.39
CA GLY A 15 -14.51 -7.28 9.97
C GLY A 15 -13.79 -5.98 9.66
N THR A 16 -13.42 -5.17 10.67
CA THR A 16 -12.66 -3.92 10.47
C THR A 16 -11.26 -4.20 9.90
N ILE A 17 -10.85 -3.47 8.87
CA ILE A 17 -9.53 -3.59 8.27
C ILE A 17 -8.63 -2.46 8.78
N LEU A 18 -7.47 -2.83 9.30
CA LEU A 18 -6.38 -1.90 9.58
C LEU A 18 -5.28 -2.10 8.55
N GLU A 19 -4.75 -1.00 8.01
CA GLU A 19 -3.70 -1.01 7.00
C GLU A 19 -2.68 0.09 7.27
N SER A 20 -1.40 -0.30 7.34
CA SER A 20 -0.28 0.63 7.49
C SER A 20 0.34 0.89 6.12
N LYS A 21 0.36 2.16 5.67
CA LYS A 21 0.75 2.53 4.29
C LYS A 21 2.17 3.04 4.16
N PHE A 22 2.73 3.62 5.23
CA PHE A 22 4.10 4.14 5.27
C PHE A 22 4.77 3.77 6.59
N ARG A 23 6.11 3.86 6.63
CA ARG A 23 6.95 3.29 7.71
C ARG A 23 6.52 3.66 9.13
N HIS A 24 5.97 4.86 9.32
CA HIS A 24 5.55 5.40 10.61
C HIS A 24 4.04 5.67 10.64
N ASP A 25 3.27 4.71 10.15
CA ASP A 25 1.82 4.76 10.04
C ASP A 25 1.19 3.79 11.05
N TYR A 26 1.24 4.16 12.33
CA TYR A 26 0.62 3.40 13.41
C TYR A 26 -0.90 3.55 13.34
N GLN A 27 -1.57 2.42 13.17
CA GLN A 27 -3.02 2.31 13.16
C GLN A 27 -3.45 1.43 14.34
N GLU A 28 -4.51 1.83 15.04
CA GLU A 28 -5.09 1.06 16.13
C GLU A 28 -6.61 1.05 16.07
N TYR A 29 -7.21 -0.03 16.56
CA TYR A 29 -8.65 -0.15 16.69
C TYR A 29 -9.04 -1.08 17.82
N THR A 30 -10.05 -0.69 18.60
CA THR A 30 -10.67 -1.56 19.61
C THR A 30 -11.91 -2.21 19.01
N ASP A 31 -11.83 -3.52 18.85
CA ASP A 31 -12.86 -4.34 18.24
C ASP A 31 -14.07 -4.56 19.17
N LYS A 32 -15.19 -5.01 18.62
CA LYS A 32 -16.42 -5.30 19.39
C LYS A 32 -16.23 -6.40 20.43
N ASN A 33 -15.23 -7.27 20.27
CA ASN A 33 -14.84 -8.24 21.31
C ASN A 33 -14.09 -7.61 22.50
N GLY A 34 -13.84 -6.30 22.48
CA GLY A 34 -13.16 -5.55 23.54
C GLY A 34 -11.63 -5.60 23.49
N LYS A 35 -11.03 -6.25 22.48
CA LYS A 35 -9.58 -6.32 22.30
C LYS A 35 -9.09 -5.22 21.36
N THR A 36 -7.86 -4.74 21.57
CA THR A 36 -7.23 -3.72 20.73
C THR A 36 -6.23 -4.35 19.78
N TYR A 37 -6.36 -4.01 18.49
CA TYR A 37 -5.49 -4.45 17.41
C TYR A 37 -4.67 -3.26 16.92
N MET A 38 -3.44 -3.52 16.48
CA MET A 38 -2.61 -2.51 15.87
C MET A 38 -1.80 -3.04 14.70
N VAL A 39 -1.46 -2.13 13.78
CA VAL A 39 -0.54 -2.37 12.66
C VAL A 39 0.32 -1.13 12.44
N ASP A 40 1.60 -1.32 12.15
CA ASP A 40 2.59 -0.28 11.87
C ASP A 40 3.70 -0.85 10.96
N GLY A 41 4.53 0.03 10.40
CA GLY A 41 5.71 -0.32 9.62
C GLY A 41 5.58 -0.17 8.11
N GLY A 42 4.42 0.24 7.59
CA GLY A 42 4.23 0.42 6.15
C GLY A 42 4.62 -0.81 5.36
N LEU A 43 5.38 -0.63 4.28
CA LEU A 43 5.94 -1.72 3.47
C LEU A 43 7.33 -2.19 3.94
N ASP A 44 7.93 -1.51 4.91
CA ASP A 44 9.28 -1.80 5.40
C ASP A 44 9.31 -3.05 6.31
N TYR A 45 8.31 -3.20 7.18
CA TYR A 45 8.22 -4.32 8.12
C TYR A 45 6.80 -4.50 8.68
N LEU A 46 6.54 -5.67 9.25
CA LEU A 46 5.31 -5.99 9.96
C LEU A 46 5.49 -5.75 11.46
N ARG A 47 4.76 -4.79 12.03
CA ARG A 47 4.64 -4.61 13.50
C ARG A 47 3.16 -4.64 13.89
N ARG A 48 2.77 -5.61 14.72
CA ARG A 48 1.36 -5.93 15.03
C ARG A 48 1.12 -6.29 16.48
N SER A 49 -0.13 -6.15 16.91
CA SER A 49 -0.63 -6.70 18.18
C SER A 49 -0.54 -8.23 18.19
N ILE A 50 -0.34 -8.84 19.35
CA ILE A 50 -0.21 -10.31 19.52
C ILE A 50 -1.55 -10.91 20.00
N VAL A 51 -2.67 -10.47 19.43
CA VAL A 51 -4.00 -10.94 19.87
C VAL A 51 -4.27 -12.35 19.32
N GLY A 52 -4.01 -12.55 18.03
CA GLY A 52 -3.92 -13.86 17.38
C GLY A 52 -5.23 -14.39 16.77
N ASP A 53 -6.33 -13.64 16.86
CA ASP A 53 -7.62 -13.93 16.22
C ASP A 53 -7.94 -12.99 15.05
N GLU A 54 -7.05 -12.04 14.73
CA GLU A 54 -7.09 -11.28 13.49
C GLU A 54 -6.71 -12.14 12.26
N LYS A 55 -7.29 -11.81 11.11
CA LYS A 55 -6.91 -12.38 9.82
C LYS A 55 -5.79 -11.54 9.21
N ASP A 56 -4.69 -12.21 8.83
CA ASP A 56 -3.62 -11.59 8.05
C ASP A 56 -4.06 -11.31 6.61
N LEU A 57 -3.93 -10.04 6.17
CA LEU A 57 -4.21 -9.58 4.82
C LEU A 57 -2.95 -9.06 4.11
N SER A 58 -1.77 -9.40 4.63
CA SER A 58 -0.50 -9.03 4.01
C SER A 58 -0.35 -9.65 2.63
N LEU A 59 0.20 -8.88 1.70
CA LEU A 59 0.53 -9.34 0.37
C LEU A 59 1.97 -8.99 0.06
N TYR A 60 2.57 -9.78 -0.83
CA TYR A 60 3.97 -9.66 -1.21
C TYR A 60 4.12 -9.53 -2.73
N ASN A 61 5.31 -9.14 -3.19
CA ASN A 61 5.59 -8.83 -4.59
C ASN A 61 5.50 -10.01 -5.58
N ASN A 62 5.20 -11.22 -5.10
CA ASN A 62 4.94 -12.38 -5.96
C ASN A 62 3.47 -12.47 -6.41
N GLU A 63 2.62 -11.55 -5.97
CA GLU A 63 1.26 -11.40 -6.50
C GLU A 63 1.30 -10.94 -7.97
N PRO A 64 0.29 -11.31 -8.79
CA PRO A 64 0.16 -10.79 -10.16
C PRO A 64 0.09 -9.27 -10.22
N HIS A 65 0.51 -8.68 -11.34
CA HIS A 65 0.49 -7.22 -11.52
C HIS A 65 -0.90 -6.62 -11.30
N GLU A 66 -1.95 -7.33 -11.71
CA GLU A 66 -3.36 -6.94 -11.52
C GLU A 66 -3.73 -6.75 -10.04
N VAL A 67 -3.09 -7.51 -9.14
CA VAL A 67 -3.26 -7.35 -7.70
C VAL A 67 -2.36 -6.22 -7.20
N GLN A 68 -1.10 -6.17 -7.63
CA GLN A 68 -0.14 -5.15 -7.18
C GLN A 68 -0.65 -3.72 -7.45
N ARG A 69 -1.15 -3.46 -8.67
CA ARG A 69 -1.67 -2.13 -9.07
C ARG A 69 -2.87 -1.67 -8.25
N GLU A 70 -3.60 -2.59 -7.63
CA GLU A 70 -4.80 -2.31 -6.84
C GLU A 70 -4.53 -2.08 -5.35
N VAL A 71 -3.39 -2.57 -4.85
CA VAL A 71 -3.04 -2.48 -3.41
C VAL A 71 -1.94 -1.46 -3.14
N LEU A 72 -0.98 -1.31 -4.04
CA LEU A 72 0.05 -0.28 -3.93
C LEU A 72 -0.57 1.09 -4.21
N THR A 73 -0.21 2.06 -3.37
CA THR A 73 -0.72 3.42 -3.46
C THR A 73 0.40 4.45 -3.50
N TRP A 74 0.14 5.57 -4.15
CA TRP A 74 1.03 6.73 -4.19
C TRP A 74 0.39 7.92 -3.48
N GLY A 75 1.17 8.59 -2.63
CA GLY A 75 0.76 9.82 -1.96
C GLY A 75 0.90 11.03 -2.88
N THR A 76 -0.21 11.71 -3.18
CA THR A 76 -0.22 12.91 -4.04
C THR A 76 -0.94 14.07 -3.37
N ARG A 77 -0.50 15.30 -3.71
CA ARG A 77 -1.13 16.57 -3.30
C ARG A 77 -1.71 17.32 -4.51
N GLY A 78 -2.06 16.58 -5.57
CA GLY A 78 -2.47 17.13 -6.86
C GLY A 78 -1.29 17.67 -7.67
N ILE A 79 -1.55 18.03 -8.93
CA ILE A 79 -0.50 18.40 -9.91
C ILE A 79 0.35 19.60 -9.47
N ASN A 80 -0.26 20.54 -8.73
CA ASN A 80 0.41 21.73 -8.22
C ASN A 80 0.94 21.55 -6.78
N GLY A 81 0.79 20.38 -6.16
CA GLY A 81 1.23 20.11 -4.79
C GLY A 81 0.43 20.79 -3.67
N ASN A 82 -0.64 21.51 -3.99
CA ASN A 82 -1.34 22.39 -3.04
C ASN A 82 -2.55 21.75 -2.35
N LEU A 83 -2.91 20.51 -2.69
CA LEU A 83 -4.04 19.82 -2.10
C LEU A 83 -3.65 19.04 -0.83
N SER A 84 -4.67 18.61 -0.09
CA SER A 84 -4.47 17.64 0.99
C SER A 84 -3.87 16.35 0.43
N LEU A 85 -3.02 15.72 1.25
CA LEU A 85 -2.42 14.44 0.89
C LEU A 85 -3.52 13.40 0.70
N LYS A 86 -3.52 12.76 -0.46
CA LYS A 86 -4.39 11.64 -0.79
C LYS A 86 -3.54 10.48 -1.31
N TYR A 87 -3.96 9.27 -0.99
CA TYR A 87 -3.36 8.06 -1.52
C TYR A 87 -4.23 7.54 -2.65
N VAL A 88 -3.66 7.41 -3.84
CA VAL A 88 -4.32 6.88 -5.03
C VAL A 88 -3.69 5.55 -5.40
N LYS A 89 -4.47 4.58 -5.88
CA LYS A 89 -3.91 3.32 -6.36
C LYS A 89 -3.09 3.55 -7.61
N ILE A 90 -2.06 2.76 -7.83
CA ILE A 90 -1.27 2.82 -9.09
C ILE A 90 -2.18 2.60 -10.31
N SER A 91 -3.18 1.73 -10.18
CA SER A 91 -4.16 1.47 -11.23
C SER A 91 -5.01 2.68 -11.63
N GLU A 92 -5.20 3.63 -10.72
CA GLU A 92 -6.02 4.85 -10.87
C GLU A 92 -5.18 6.07 -11.28
N MET A 93 -3.84 5.95 -11.29
CA MET A 93 -2.96 7.04 -11.69
C MET A 93 -2.95 7.21 -13.21
N GLU A 94 -3.04 8.46 -13.66
CA GLU A 94 -2.83 8.82 -15.07
C GLU A 94 -1.40 8.52 -15.52
N THR A 95 -1.22 8.16 -16.80
CA THR A 95 0.09 7.80 -17.37
C THR A 95 1.11 8.92 -17.21
N SER A 96 0.70 10.18 -17.40
CA SER A 96 1.57 11.34 -17.19
C SER A 96 2.00 11.50 -15.73
N HIS A 97 1.13 11.16 -14.78
CA HIS A 97 1.43 11.21 -13.35
C HIS A 97 2.44 10.12 -12.96
N ILE A 98 2.27 8.89 -13.46
CA ILE A 98 3.24 7.81 -13.23
C ILE A 98 4.62 8.20 -13.77
N ASN A 99 4.70 8.71 -15.00
CA ASN A 99 5.95 9.17 -15.59
C ASN A 99 6.62 10.29 -14.77
N ALA A 100 5.84 11.26 -14.28
CA ALA A 100 6.38 12.33 -13.43
C ALA A 100 6.94 11.79 -12.10
N VAL A 101 6.26 10.81 -11.49
CA VAL A 101 6.72 10.16 -10.25
C VAL A 101 8.06 9.44 -10.47
N LEU A 102 8.15 8.63 -11.53
CA LEU A 102 9.37 7.89 -11.87
C LEU A 102 10.55 8.82 -12.17
N LEU A 103 10.29 9.98 -12.80
CA LEU A 103 11.33 10.93 -13.17
C LEU A 103 11.82 11.79 -11.99
N GLU A 104 10.92 12.22 -11.11
CA GLU A 104 11.22 13.30 -10.15
C GLU A 104 11.35 12.81 -8.70
N TYR A 105 10.71 11.70 -8.31
CA TYR A 105 10.44 11.40 -6.90
C TYR A 105 11.09 10.12 -6.36
N HIS A 106 11.83 9.35 -7.18
CA HIS A 106 12.55 8.14 -6.78
C HIS A 106 11.74 7.26 -5.79
N PRO A 107 10.60 6.70 -6.24
CA PRO A 107 9.75 5.88 -5.39
C PRO A 107 10.51 4.67 -4.81
N MET A 108 9.98 4.07 -3.75
CA MET A 108 10.51 2.80 -3.24
C MET A 108 10.51 1.75 -4.38
N ASP A 109 11.55 0.93 -4.47
CA ASP A 109 11.78 -0.05 -5.55
C ASP A 109 10.53 -0.86 -5.92
N ILE A 110 9.72 -1.26 -4.92
CA ILE A 110 8.50 -2.04 -5.16
C ILE A 110 7.37 -1.23 -5.83
N ILE A 111 7.26 0.05 -5.48
CA ILE A 111 6.31 0.98 -6.10
C ILE A 111 6.81 1.33 -7.50
N GLU A 112 8.11 1.57 -7.66
CA GLU A 112 8.77 1.82 -8.95
C GLU A 112 8.50 0.68 -9.93
N ALA A 113 8.80 -0.56 -9.54
CA ALA A 113 8.61 -1.75 -10.37
C ALA A 113 7.14 -1.92 -10.80
N CYS A 114 6.19 -1.65 -9.90
CA CYS A 114 4.77 -1.71 -10.24
C CYS A 114 4.38 -0.59 -11.22
N MET A 115 4.89 0.64 -11.04
CA MET A 115 4.66 1.75 -11.96
C MET A 115 5.22 1.48 -13.36
N GLU A 116 6.44 0.94 -13.46
CA GLU A 116 7.04 0.58 -14.74
C GLU A 116 6.24 -0.52 -15.47
N GLN A 117 5.85 -1.57 -14.75
CA GLN A 117 5.04 -2.64 -15.33
C GLN A 117 3.66 -2.14 -15.76
N GLU A 118 3.09 -1.20 -15.00
CA GLU A 118 1.82 -0.56 -15.32
C GLU A 118 1.90 0.22 -16.64
N LEU A 119 2.99 0.95 -16.88
CA LEU A 119 3.21 1.66 -18.14
C LEU A 119 3.33 0.69 -19.32
N LYS A 120 4.13 -0.37 -19.20
CA LYS A 120 4.28 -1.40 -20.24
C LYS A 120 2.92 -1.99 -20.64
N ASN A 121 2.10 -2.36 -19.65
CA ASN A 121 0.76 -2.92 -19.89
C ASN A 121 -0.22 -1.93 -20.55
N ARG A 122 0.04 -0.62 -20.48
CA ARG A 122 -0.77 0.41 -21.16
C ARG A 122 -0.34 0.62 -22.61
N GLU A 123 0.94 0.44 -22.92
CA GLU A 123 1.47 0.55 -24.28
C GLU A 123 1.12 -0.66 -25.16
N GLU A 124 0.96 -1.84 -24.55
CA GLU A 124 0.59 -3.09 -25.24
C GLU A 124 -0.91 -3.18 -25.60
N LYS A 125 -1.71 -2.14 -25.35
CA LYS A 125 -3.16 -2.08 -25.63
C LYS A 125 -3.48 -1.15 -26.79
#